data_AF-H3KBA9-F1
#
_entry.id   AF-H3KBA9-F1
#
_cell.length_a   1.000
_cell.length_b   1.000
_cell.length_c   1.000
_cell.angle_alpha   90.00
_cell.angle_beta   90.00
_cell.angle_gamma   90.00
#
_symmetry.space_group_name_H-M   'P 1'
#
loop_
_entity.id
_entity.type
_entity.pdbx_description
1 polymer ?
#
loop_
_entity_poly.entity_id
_entity_poly.type
_entity_poly.pdbx_seq_one_letter_code
_entity_poly.pdbx_strand_id
1 'polypeptide(L)'
;AGPVFDPHPKAGAVISTVTDTPAQEGKAVAYLDRTVKLDTNGQINLGTPDGAAGKKFSVGQNGVLIINATGNYDGAVIDGDLTIDSDGEIAIENFTKAGTLLIATGTVTNNASTEIKSDNIFLTGNFEQVTQDESQVWAITATAADNVSTDAAFNAAAKRVVNGEGDALAREVLAAIGDTTLEASPFIDSTTGKLSDAGIQAASEFMAAPVVSGAYNVAYDAAAEVSRVVMNRNVQSEGMGAWADVFYASNEAKKLYGDQGYSADIYGGVFGFDTTFSCGAKLGAAVSIGQSDADSEGSFSQFSTDTDFYGISLYTGKNVGDTSLYVGADLSYLWFDNDIKGTVAGVKADDKVDGEVFTVDLRADWTAYAGAFNVVPHAGVRYTSIDVDAFHGLDNGSVNVVELPVGVKVAGTFEPAAGWKLVPSVDFTVVPQVGDKEVSTLVGDVDVIDNLYNTTVGVEAVYGQYAFGLDAGYGFGSDDRQNATVKANFSYRF
;
A
#
# COMPACT_ATOMS: atom_id res chain seq x y z
N ALA A 1 16.56 -9.42 -63.75
CA ALA A 1 16.10 -9.00 -62.42
C ALA A 1 14.78 -9.69 -62.14
N GLY A 2 14.79 -10.75 -61.34
CA GLY A 2 13.56 -11.44 -60.93
C GLY A 2 12.82 -10.61 -59.87
N PRO A 3 11.50 -10.78 -59.74
CA PRO A 3 10.74 -10.09 -58.70
C PRO A 3 11.22 -10.57 -57.34
N VAL A 4 11.66 -9.63 -56.51
CA VAL A 4 11.96 -9.87 -55.09
C VAL A 4 10.61 -10.03 -54.40
N PHE A 5 10.30 -11.25 -53.97
CA PHE A 5 9.22 -11.50 -53.03
C PHE A 5 9.64 -10.94 -51.67
N ASP A 6 8.90 -9.97 -51.14
CA ASP A 6 9.00 -9.56 -49.75
C ASP A 6 8.39 -10.67 -48.87
N PRO A 7 9.17 -11.32 -47.99
CA PRO A 7 8.72 -12.44 -47.17
C PRO A 7 8.03 -12.00 -45.87
N HIS A 8 7.83 -10.70 -45.64
CA HIS A 8 7.12 -10.21 -44.46
C HIS A 8 5.64 -9.99 -44.80
N PRO A 9 4.71 -10.90 -44.45
CA PRO A 9 3.30 -10.57 -44.47
C PRO A 9 3.11 -9.39 -43.52
N LYS A 10 2.68 -8.24 -44.05
CA LYS A 10 2.13 -7.16 -43.22
C LYS A 10 1.01 -7.80 -42.41
N ALA A 11 1.09 -7.74 -41.09
CA ALA A 11 0.10 -8.32 -40.19
C ALA A 11 -1.31 -7.87 -40.63
N GLY A 12 -2.09 -8.79 -41.18
CA GLY A 12 -3.49 -8.55 -41.47
C GLY A 12 -4.27 -8.51 -40.16
N ALA A 13 -5.25 -7.60 -40.06
CA ALA A 13 -6.17 -7.59 -38.93
C ALA A 13 -6.86 -8.96 -38.81
N VAL A 14 -6.78 -9.57 -37.63
CA VAL A 14 -7.51 -10.81 -37.34
C VAL A 14 -8.91 -10.39 -36.90
N ILE A 15 -9.92 -10.70 -37.71
CA ILE A 15 -11.31 -10.70 -37.25
C ILE A 15 -11.46 -11.98 -36.42
N SER A 16 -11.35 -11.85 -35.11
CA SER A 16 -11.55 -12.97 -34.16
C SER A 16 -12.95 -12.87 -33.55
N THR A 17 -13.64 -13.99 -33.42
CA THR A 17 -14.73 -14.13 -32.46
C THR A 17 -14.11 -14.59 -31.16
N VAL A 18 -14.07 -13.74 -30.13
CA VAL A 18 -13.52 -14.09 -28.81
C VAL A 18 -14.47 -15.06 -28.09
N THR A 19 -13.93 -15.95 -27.28
CA THR A 19 -14.66 -16.99 -26.52
C THR A 19 -15.51 -16.45 -25.37
N ASP A 20 -15.29 -15.21 -24.94
CA ASP A 20 -15.90 -14.62 -23.73
C ASP A 20 -16.95 -13.54 -24.04
N THR A 21 -17.20 -13.23 -25.31
CA THR A 21 -18.37 -12.44 -25.68
C THR A 21 -19.62 -13.33 -25.53
N PRO A 22 -20.69 -12.91 -24.82
CA PRO A 22 -21.93 -13.66 -24.77
C PRO A 22 -22.37 -14.04 -26.18
N ALA A 23 -22.78 -15.30 -26.40
CA ALA A 23 -23.17 -15.78 -27.72
C ALA A 23 -24.29 -14.89 -28.27
N GLN A 24 -23.96 -14.02 -29.24
CA GLN A 24 -24.92 -13.15 -29.90
C GLN A 24 -25.64 -13.96 -30.99
N GLU A 25 -26.74 -14.62 -30.62
CA GLU A 25 -27.51 -15.45 -31.54
C GLU A 25 -28.04 -14.61 -32.73
N GLY A 26 -27.71 -15.03 -33.95
CA GLY A 26 -28.20 -14.37 -35.17
C GLY A 26 -27.48 -13.06 -35.56
N LYS A 27 -26.38 -12.70 -34.89
CA LYS A 27 -25.59 -11.49 -35.20
C LYS A 27 -24.26 -11.82 -35.91
N ALA A 28 -23.81 -10.95 -36.79
CA ALA A 28 -22.47 -10.93 -37.36
C ALA A 28 -21.58 -10.01 -36.50
N VAL A 29 -20.66 -10.61 -35.75
CA VAL A 29 -19.82 -9.89 -34.78
C VAL A 29 -18.39 -9.78 -35.31
N ALA A 30 -17.76 -8.61 -35.16
CA ALA A 30 -16.32 -8.45 -35.28
C ALA A 30 -15.74 -7.84 -34.00
N TYR A 31 -14.62 -8.37 -33.55
CA TYR A 31 -13.82 -7.81 -32.47
C TYR A 31 -12.52 -7.23 -33.03
N LEU A 32 -12.21 -5.98 -32.68
CA LEU A 32 -10.99 -5.31 -33.11
C LEU A 32 -10.10 -5.00 -31.89
N ASP A 33 -8.85 -5.46 -31.96
CA ASP A 33 -7.76 -5.15 -31.02
C ASP A 33 -6.57 -4.44 -31.70
N ARG A 34 -6.68 -4.20 -33.02
CA ARG A 34 -5.67 -3.58 -33.88
C ARG A 34 -6.32 -2.79 -34.99
N THR A 35 -5.56 -1.88 -35.58
CA THR A 35 -6.02 -1.07 -36.71
C THR A 35 -6.35 -1.92 -37.94
N VAL A 36 -7.55 -1.74 -38.47
CA VAL A 36 -7.97 -2.28 -39.75
C VAL A 36 -7.64 -1.28 -40.85
N LYS A 37 -6.75 -1.68 -41.78
CA LYS A 37 -6.37 -0.87 -42.95
C LYS A 37 -7.06 -1.39 -44.20
N LEU A 38 -7.94 -0.58 -44.79
CA LEU A 38 -8.67 -0.95 -46.01
C LEU A 38 -8.10 -0.20 -47.22
N ASP A 39 -7.65 -0.96 -48.22
CA ASP A 39 -7.16 -0.37 -49.48
C ASP A 39 -8.30 0.23 -50.32
N THR A 40 -8.02 0.61 -51.56
CA THR A 40 -9.03 1.24 -52.45
C THR A 40 -10.22 0.33 -52.76
N ASN A 41 -10.03 -1.00 -52.77
CA ASN A 41 -11.05 -1.98 -53.14
C ASN A 41 -11.54 -2.82 -51.95
N GLY A 42 -10.90 -2.70 -50.78
CA GLY A 42 -11.24 -3.42 -49.57
C GLY A 42 -12.59 -3.01 -49.00
N GLN A 43 -13.44 -3.99 -48.70
CA GLN A 43 -14.75 -3.81 -48.07
C GLN A 43 -14.97 -4.84 -46.96
N ILE A 44 -15.45 -4.39 -45.80
CA ILE A 44 -15.93 -5.22 -44.70
C ILE A 44 -17.35 -4.80 -44.38
N ASN A 45 -18.29 -5.73 -44.51
CA ASN A 45 -19.68 -5.52 -44.15
C ASN A 45 -20.04 -6.48 -43.02
N LEU A 46 -20.31 -5.95 -41.83
CA LEU A 46 -20.82 -6.71 -40.69
C LEU A 46 -22.35 -6.66 -40.71
N GLY A 47 -22.99 -7.81 -40.87
CA GLY A 47 -24.44 -7.90 -41.03
C GLY A 47 -24.90 -7.47 -42.43
N THR A 48 -26.11 -6.93 -42.53
CA THR A 48 -26.74 -6.52 -43.80
C THR A 48 -26.76 -5.00 -43.92
N PRO A 49 -25.96 -4.37 -44.81
CA PRO A 49 -25.90 -2.92 -44.93
C PRO A 49 -27.18 -2.31 -45.51
N ASP A 50 -27.48 -1.06 -45.12
CA ASP A 50 -28.50 -0.23 -45.77
C ASP A 50 -27.97 0.32 -47.10
N GLY A 51 -28.46 -0.21 -48.22
CA GLY A 51 -28.14 0.28 -49.55
C GLY A 51 -26.96 -0.40 -50.25
N ALA A 52 -26.35 0.29 -51.22
CA ALA A 52 -25.45 -0.33 -52.19
C ALA A 52 -24.09 -0.78 -51.62
N ALA A 53 -23.59 -1.91 -52.15
CA ALA A 53 -22.27 -2.48 -51.89
C ALA A 53 -21.15 -1.56 -52.41
N GLY A 54 -20.72 -0.63 -51.57
CA GLY A 54 -19.62 0.31 -51.86
C GLY A 54 -18.95 0.90 -50.61
N LYS A 55 -19.43 0.54 -49.42
CA LYS A 55 -18.92 1.04 -48.13
C LYS A 55 -17.61 0.32 -47.80
N LYS A 56 -16.60 1.06 -47.31
CA LYS A 56 -15.31 0.47 -46.93
C LYS A 56 -15.45 -0.40 -45.68
N PHE A 57 -15.91 0.17 -44.57
CA PHE A 57 -16.32 -0.59 -43.39
C PHE A 57 -17.76 -0.23 -43.05
N SER A 58 -18.67 -1.21 -43.02
CA SER A 58 -20.06 -0.97 -42.59
C SER A 58 -20.53 -1.92 -41.50
N VAL A 59 -21.24 -1.38 -40.53
CA VAL A 59 -22.00 -2.12 -39.52
C VAL A 59 -23.49 -1.97 -39.86
N GLY A 60 -24.05 -3.04 -40.43
CA GLY A 60 -25.42 -3.13 -40.92
C GLY A 60 -26.37 -3.84 -39.95
N GLN A 61 -27.58 -4.15 -40.40
CA GLN A 61 -28.56 -4.91 -39.64
C GLN A 61 -28.00 -6.27 -39.19
N ASN A 62 -28.17 -6.57 -37.90
CA ASN A 62 -27.57 -7.72 -37.22
C ASN A 62 -26.03 -7.70 -37.17
N GLY A 63 -25.38 -6.58 -37.48
CA GLY A 63 -23.94 -6.38 -37.33
C GLY A 63 -23.60 -5.80 -35.95
N VAL A 64 -22.58 -6.35 -35.29
CA VAL A 64 -22.02 -5.82 -34.04
C VAL A 64 -20.51 -5.66 -34.20
N LEU A 65 -20.02 -4.45 -33.95
CA LEU A 65 -18.58 -4.15 -33.89
C LEU A 65 -18.18 -3.95 -32.43
N ILE A 66 -17.29 -4.80 -31.93
CA ILE A 66 -16.71 -4.69 -30.59
C ILE A 66 -15.28 -4.16 -30.73
N ILE A 67 -14.95 -3.10 -30.00
CA ILE A 67 -13.63 -2.47 -30.01
C ILE A 67 -12.99 -2.67 -28.64
N ASN A 68 -11.78 -3.20 -28.60
CA ASN A 68 -11.00 -3.23 -27.35
C ASN A 68 -10.34 -1.86 -27.15
N ALA A 69 -10.68 -1.16 -26.07
CA ALA A 69 -10.09 0.16 -25.76
C ALA A 69 -8.57 0.11 -25.50
N THR A 70 -8.04 -1.04 -25.06
CA THR A 70 -6.60 -1.28 -24.84
C THR A 70 -5.88 -1.88 -26.05
N GLY A 71 -6.56 -1.97 -27.20
CA GLY A 71 -5.99 -2.47 -28.45
C GLY A 71 -4.75 -1.68 -28.91
N ASN A 72 -3.88 -2.35 -29.66
CA ASN A 72 -2.68 -1.73 -30.22
C ASN A 72 -2.99 -1.12 -31.60
N TYR A 73 -3.42 0.13 -31.60
CA TYR A 73 -3.82 0.87 -32.80
C TYR A 73 -2.68 1.76 -33.33
N ASP A 74 -2.47 1.72 -34.64
CA ASP A 74 -1.61 2.64 -35.38
C ASP A 74 -2.46 3.82 -35.87
N GLY A 75 -2.75 4.75 -34.94
CA GLY A 75 -3.68 5.86 -35.16
C GLY A 75 -5.11 5.48 -34.80
N ALA A 76 -5.99 5.39 -35.81
CA ALA A 76 -7.40 5.04 -35.60
C ALA A 76 -7.64 3.52 -35.60
N VAL A 77 -8.77 3.09 -35.03
CA VAL A 77 -9.24 1.69 -35.11
C VAL A 77 -9.46 1.27 -36.58
N ILE A 78 -10.03 2.16 -37.40
CA ILE A 78 -10.26 1.97 -38.82
C ILE A 78 -9.52 3.04 -39.62
N ASP A 79 -8.56 2.63 -40.43
CA ASP A 79 -7.93 3.52 -41.40
C ASP A 79 -8.77 3.52 -42.70
N GLY A 80 -9.80 4.37 -42.73
CA GLY A 80 -10.77 4.49 -43.82
C GLY A 80 -12.12 5.04 -43.38
N ASP A 81 -13.10 4.96 -44.29
CA ASP A 81 -14.49 5.38 -44.04
C ASP A 81 -15.25 4.32 -43.23
N LEU A 82 -16.06 4.76 -42.27
CA LEU A 82 -16.95 3.92 -41.46
C LEU A 82 -18.41 4.33 -41.71
N THR A 83 -19.28 3.34 -41.88
CA THR A 83 -20.74 3.57 -41.91
C THR A 83 -21.43 2.70 -40.86
N ILE A 84 -22.21 3.35 -40.00
CA ILE A 84 -23.06 2.71 -39.01
C ILE A 84 -24.50 2.92 -39.49
N ASP A 85 -25.11 1.84 -40.00
CA ASP A 85 -26.49 1.85 -40.49
C ASP A 85 -27.47 1.77 -39.32
N SER A 86 -28.76 2.02 -39.54
CA SER A 86 -29.72 2.31 -38.44
C SER A 86 -29.87 1.20 -37.40
N ASP A 87 -29.59 -0.05 -37.79
CA ASP A 87 -29.66 -1.25 -36.94
C ASP A 87 -28.28 -1.86 -36.62
N GLY A 88 -27.20 -1.14 -36.92
CA GLY A 88 -25.82 -1.54 -36.60
C GLY A 88 -25.43 -1.16 -35.18
N GLU A 89 -24.72 -2.05 -34.48
CA GLU A 89 -24.33 -1.86 -33.07
C GLU A 89 -22.80 -1.72 -32.93
N ILE A 90 -22.35 -0.79 -32.09
CA ILE A 90 -20.95 -0.68 -31.66
C ILE A 90 -20.90 -0.83 -30.14
N ALA A 91 -20.03 -1.71 -29.66
CA ALA A 91 -19.70 -1.87 -28.25
C ALA A 91 -18.20 -1.66 -28.05
N ILE A 92 -17.82 -1.27 -26.84
CA ILE A 92 -16.42 -1.06 -26.49
C ILE A 92 -16.18 -1.73 -25.15
N GLU A 93 -15.10 -2.47 -25.08
CA GLU A 93 -14.74 -3.25 -23.89
C GLU A 93 -13.36 -2.84 -23.40
N ASN A 94 -13.09 -3.14 -22.13
CA ASN A 94 -11.81 -2.90 -21.46
C ASN A 94 -11.41 -1.42 -21.37
N PHE A 95 -12.37 -0.52 -21.18
CA PHE A 95 -12.03 0.85 -20.81
C PHE A 95 -11.54 0.87 -19.37
N THR A 96 -10.24 1.09 -19.18
CA THR A 96 -9.65 1.23 -17.84
C THR A 96 -9.22 2.66 -17.55
N LYS A 97 -9.06 3.50 -18.58
CA LYS A 97 -8.57 4.87 -18.47
C LYS A 97 -9.43 5.86 -19.27
N ALA A 98 -9.63 7.05 -18.71
CA ALA A 98 -10.21 8.19 -19.43
C ALA A 98 -9.27 8.66 -20.55
N GLY A 99 -9.84 9.09 -21.68
CA GLY A 99 -9.09 9.50 -22.85
C GLY A 99 -9.89 9.39 -24.14
N THR A 100 -9.20 9.52 -25.27
CA THR A 100 -9.82 9.53 -26.59
C THR A 100 -9.23 8.40 -27.44
N LEU A 101 -10.10 7.54 -27.98
CA LEU A 101 -9.76 6.52 -28.97
C LEU A 101 -10.31 6.93 -30.33
N LEU A 102 -9.42 7.14 -31.30
CA LEU A 102 -9.83 7.50 -32.66
C LEU A 102 -10.43 6.28 -33.37
N ILE A 103 -11.62 6.44 -33.95
CA ILE A 103 -12.35 5.32 -34.54
C ILE A 103 -12.13 5.22 -36.03
N ALA A 104 -12.14 6.34 -36.75
CA ALA A 104 -11.95 6.36 -38.19
C ALA A 104 -11.12 7.57 -38.64
N THR A 105 -10.21 7.35 -39.59
CA THR A 105 -9.47 8.43 -40.28
C THR A 105 -10.28 9.09 -41.39
N GLY A 106 -11.28 8.38 -41.95
CA GLY A 106 -12.11 8.83 -43.06
C GLY A 106 -13.46 9.41 -42.64
N THR A 107 -14.40 9.45 -43.60
CA THR A 107 -15.77 9.91 -43.36
C THR A 107 -16.52 8.88 -42.52
N VAL A 108 -17.17 9.34 -41.44
CA VAL A 108 -18.13 8.51 -40.71
C VAL A 108 -19.55 8.94 -41.04
N THR A 109 -20.35 7.98 -41.50
CA THR A 109 -21.80 8.13 -41.64
C THR A 109 -22.47 7.36 -40.49
N ASN A 110 -23.14 8.07 -39.58
CA ASN A 110 -23.84 7.46 -38.46
C ASN A 110 -25.35 7.69 -38.58
N ASN A 111 -26.07 6.64 -38.96
CA ASN A 111 -27.52 6.66 -39.14
C ASN A 111 -28.26 5.96 -37.97
N ALA A 112 -27.55 5.51 -36.94
CA ALA A 112 -28.09 4.87 -35.75
C ALA A 112 -28.02 5.77 -34.52
N SER A 113 -28.81 5.46 -33.49
CA SER A 113 -28.46 5.87 -32.13
C SER A 113 -27.32 4.98 -31.64
N THR A 114 -26.10 5.49 -31.63
CA THR A 114 -24.95 4.74 -31.12
C THR A 114 -24.96 4.80 -29.59
N GLU A 115 -25.44 3.73 -28.96
CA GLU A 115 -25.27 3.54 -27.52
C GLU A 115 -23.87 2.98 -27.28
N ILE A 116 -23.02 3.73 -26.60
CA ILE A 116 -21.73 3.21 -26.14
C ILE A 116 -21.94 2.50 -24.82
N LYS A 117 -21.85 1.17 -24.84
CA LYS A 117 -21.87 0.35 -23.63
C LYS A 117 -20.44 0.25 -23.12
N SER A 118 -20.22 0.71 -21.88
CA SER A 118 -19.01 0.49 -21.11
C SER A 118 -19.29 -0.64 -20.11
N ASP A 119 -18.37 -1.59 -20.00
CA ASP A 119 -18.36 -2.59 -18.93
C ASP A 119 -17.98 -1.97 -17.58
N ASN A 120 -17.18 -0.91 -17.60
CA ASN A 120 -16.67 -0.22 -16.42
C ASN A 120 -17.53 0.98 -15.98
N ILE A 121 -18.10 0.93 -14.77
CA ILE A 121 -18.91 2.01 -14.18
C ILE A 121 -18.14 3.31 -13.94
N PHE A 122 -16.82 3.25 -13.77
CA PHE A 122 -15.97 4.43 -13.51
C PHE A 122 -15.76 5.31 -14.74
N LEU A 123 -16.19 4.85 -15.91
CA LEU A 123 -16.04 5.56 -17.18
C LEU A 123 -17.37 5.66 -17.92
N THR A 124 -17.61 6.81 -18.53
CA THR A 124 -18.69 7.03 -19.49
C THR A 124 -18.07 7.26 -20.87
N GLY A 125 -18.66 6.67 -21.91
CA GLY A 125 -18.18 6.80 -23.28
C GLY A 125 -19.12 7.64 -24.14
N ASN A 126 -18.57 8.53 -24.96
CA ASN A 126 -19.32 9.27 -25.98
C ASN A 126 -18.70 9.04 -27.36
N PHE A 127 -19.55 8.77 -28.36
CA PHE A 127 -19.13 8.73 -29.76
C PHE A 127 -19.36 10.10 -30.39
N GLU A 128 -18.27 10.81 -30.70
CA GLU A 128 -18.33 12.21 -31.10
C GLU A 128 -17.22 12.62 -32.08
N GLN A 129 -17.39 13.80 -32.67
CA GLN A 129 -16.32 14.44 -33.45
C GLN A 129 -15.38 15.19 -32.50
N VAL A 130 -14.10 14.92 -32.66
CA VAL A 130 -13.02 15.61 -31.94
C VAL A 130 -12.09 16.28 -32.93
N THR A 131 -11.43 17.35 -32.48
CA THR A 131 -10.45 18.07 -33.31
C THR A 131 -9.07 17.46 -33.10
N GLN A 132 -8.45 16.98 -34.18
CA GLN A 132 -7.07 16.49 -34.21
C GLN A 132 -6.34 17.14 -35.38
N ASP A 133 -5.20 17.79 -35.12
CA ASP A 133 -4.35 18.42 -36.16
C ASP A 133 -5.16 19.25 -37.18
N GLU A 134 -6.04 20.12 -36.67
CA GLU A 134 -6.94 21.01 -37.43
C GLU A 134 -8.05 20.30 -38.23
N SER A 135 -8.16 18.97 -38.16
CA SER A 135 -9.18 18.16 -38.81
C SER A 135 -10.22 17.63 -37.81
N GLN A 136 -11.47 17.49 -38.26
CA GLN A 136 -12.51 16.81 -37.48
C GLN A 136 -12.42 15.31 -37.76
N VAL A 137 -12.17 14.53 -36.72
CA VAL A 137 -12.13 13.06 -36.77
C VAL A 137 -13.13 12.49 -35.79
N TRP A 138 -13.59 11.26 -36.03
CA TRP A 138 -14.53 10.61 -35.13
C TRP A 138 -13.79 9.76 -34.11
N ALA A 139 -14.17 9.92 -32.86
CA ALA A 139 -13.56 9.25 -31.74
C ALA A 139 -14.59 8.74 -30.74
N ILE A 140 -14.14 7.85 -29.88
CA ILE A 140 -14.80 7.59 -28.61
C ILE A 140 -14.00 8.32 -27.53
N THR A 141 -14.67 9.21 -26.82
CA THR A 141 -14.13 9.88 -25.63
C THR A 141 -14.66 9.16 -24.39
N ALA A 142 -13.76 8.54 -23.63
CA ALA A 142 -14.04 8.04 -22.30
C ALA A 142 -13.75 9.13 -21.26
N THR A 143 -14.74 9.45 -20.44
CA THR A 143 -14.65 10.42 -19.35
C THR A 143 -14.88 9.76 -18.02
N ALA A 144 -14.15 10.19 -16.99
CA ALA A 144 -14.37 9.72 -15.62
C ALA A 144 -15.81 10.01 -15.16
N ALA A 145 -16.48 9.00 -14.63
CA ALA A 145 -17.86 9.12 -14.16
C ALA A 145 -17.94 9.99 -12.89
N ASP A 146 -18.99 10.81 -12.80
CA ASP A 146 -19.04 11.81 -11.74
C ASP A 146 -19.42 11.28 -10.35
N ASN A 147 -20.30 10.27 -10.30
CA ASN A 147 -21.00 9.83 -9.09
C ASN A 147 -21.25 8.30 -9.11
N VAL A 148 -20.18 7.51 -9.11
CA VAL A 148 -20.26 6.04 -9.09
C VAL A 148 -20.73 5.49 -7.75
N SER A 149 -20.60 6.28 -6.68
CA SER A 149 -21.16 6.00 -5.35
C SER A 149 -21.85 7.24 -4.76
N THR A 150 -22.36 7.15 -3.52
CA THR A 150 -22.84 8.29 -2.71
C THR A 150 -21.73 9.00 -1.94
N ASP A 151 -20.51 8.45 -1.89
CA ASP A 151 -19.37 9.01 -1.18
C ASP A 151 -18.58 9.97 -2.09
N ALA A 152 -18.60 11.25 -1.74
CA ALA A 152 -17.95 12.29 -2.52
C ALA A 152 -16.42 12.22 -2.51
N ALA A 153 -15.81 11.81 -1.38
CA ALA A 153 -14.36 11.70 -1.24
C ALA A 153 -13.85 10.52 -2.08
N PHE A 154 -14.50 9.36 -1.95
CA PHE A 154 -14.24 8.20 -2.79
C PHE A 154 -14.40 8.50 -4.30
N ASN A 155 -15.50 9.16 -4.69
CA ASN A 155 -15.72 9.52 -6.09
C ASN A 155 -14.59 10.40 -6.64
N ALA A 156 -14.05 11.33 -5.83
CA ALA A 156 -12.92 12.17 -6.22
C ALA A 156 -11.62 11.35 -6.36
N ALA A 157 -11.36 10.42 -5.43
CA ALA A 157 -10.23 9.49 -5.46
C ALA A 157 -10.25 8.61 -6.73
N ALA A 158 -11.35 7.89 -6.96
CA ALA A 158 -11.50 7.01 -8.12
C ALA A 158 -11.34 7.76 -9.45
N LYS A 159 -11.87 8.98 -9.54
CA LYS A 159 -11.67 9.87 -10.70
C LYS A 159 -10.20 10.15 -10.98
N ARG A 160 -9.38 10.41 -9.97
CA ARG A 160 -7.95 10.66 -10.15
C ARG A 160 -7.27 9.43 -10.78
N VAL A 161 -7.56 8.23 -10.26
CA VAL A 161 -7.01 6.97 -10.76
C VAL A 161 -7.38 6.74 -12.24
N VAL A 162 -8.67 6.83 -12.59
CA VAL A 162 -9.09 6.60 -13.99
C VAL A 162 -8.62 7.71 -14.95
N ASN A 163 -8.32 8.91 -14.45
CA ASN A 163 -7.69 9.98 -15.25
C ASN A 163 -6.17 9.80 -15.41
N GLY A 164 -5.58 8.77 -14.79
CA GLY A 164 -4.19 8.38 -15.01
C GLY A 164 -3.26 8.61 -13.84
N GLU A 165 -3.76 8.93 -12.65
CA GLU A 165 -3.00 8.74 -11.43
C GLU A 165 -2.86 7.23 -11.16
N GLY A 166 -1.68 6.80 -10.70
CA GLY A 166 -1.34 5.39 -10.65
C GLY A 166 -1.09 4.71 -12.00
N ASP A 167 -0.67 3.46 -11.91
CA ASP A 167 -0.29 2.64 -13.05
C ASP A 167 -1.50 1.95 -13.71
N ALA A 168 -1.24 1.03 -14.63
CA ALA A 168 -2.29 0.29 -15.33
C ALA A 168 -3.03 -0.69 -14.42
N LEU A 169 -2.36 -1.28 -13.43
CA LEU A 169 -2.97 -2.26 -12.53
C LEU A 169 -3.96 -1.59 -11.58
N ALA A 170 -3.65 -0.38 -11.09
CA ALA A 170 -4.61 0.38 -10.28
C ALA A 170 -5.94 0.61 -11.01
N ARG A 171 -5.87 0.92 -12.31
CA ARG A 171 -7.05 1.07 -13.16
C ARG A 171 -7.73 -0.25 -13.48
N GLU A 172 -6.96 -1.33 -13.65
CA GLU A 172 -7.50 -2.67 -13.86
C GLU A 172 -8.30 -3.16 -12.65
N VAL A 173 -7.79 -2.97 -11.44
CA VAL A 173 -8.50 -3.30 -10.20
C VAL A 173 -9.81 -2.52 -10.09
N LEU A 174 -9.79 -1.20 -10.32
CA LEU A 174 -11.03 -0.42 -10.34
C LEU A 174 -11.99 -0.90 -11.45
N ALA A 175 -11.50 -1.20 -12.64
CA ALA A 175 -12.35 -1.73 -13.71
C ALA A 175 -13.00 -3.07 -13.32
N ALA A 176 -12.28 -3.97 -12.66
CA ALA A 176 -12.80 -5.25 -12.18
C ALA A 176 -13.87 -5.10 -11.08
N ILE A 177 -13.66 -4.16 -10.14
CA ILE A 177 -14.69 -3.81 -9.13
C ILE A 177 -15.91 -3.18 -9.81
N GLY A 178 -15.66 -2.33 -10.80
CA GLY A 178 -16.66 -1.57 -11.53
C GLY A 178 -17.34 -2.31 -12.67
N ASP A 179 -17.09 -3.60 -12.85
CA ASP A 179 -17.62 -4.39 -13.96
C ASP A 179 -19.13 -4.61 -13.81
N THR A 180 -19.87 -3.95 -14.68
CA THR A 180 -21.34 -3.97 -14.75
C THR A 180 -21.89 -5.18 -15.52
N THR A 181 -21.03 -5.96 -16.16
CA THR A 181 -21.42 -7.12 -16.97
C THR A 181 -21.52 -8.42 -16.16
N LEU A 182 -20.92 -8.45 -14.97
CA LEU A 182 -20.93 -9.62 -14.10
C LEU A 182 -22.30 -9.81 -13.45
N GLU A 183 -22.96 -10.93 -13.79
CA GLU A 183 -24.18 -11.36 -13.12
C GLU A 183 -23.91 -11.59 -11.63
N ALA A 184 -24.66 -10.90 -10.77
CA ALA A 184 -24.56 -10.98 -9.30
C ALA A 184 -23.20 -10.54 -8.71
N SER A 185 -22.53 -9.54 -9.31
CA SER A 185 -21.38 -8.87 -8.69
C SER A 185 -21.73 -8.37 -7.27
N PRO A 186 -20.92 -8.67 -6.23
CA PRO A 186 -21.12 -8.12 -4.90
C PRO A 186 -20.77 -6.63 -4.83
N PHE A 187 -20.06 -6.10 -5.85
CA PHE A 187 -19.52 -4.74 -5.88
C PHE A 187 -20.50 -3.72 -6.48
N ILE A 188 -21.53 -4.18 -7.19
CA ILE A 188 -22.51 -3.32 -7.86
C ILE A 188 -23.88 -3.56 -7.24
N ASP A 189 -24.53 -2.48 -6.81
CA ASP A 189 -25.92 -2.51 -6.36
C ASP A 189 -26.86 -2.61 -7.56
N SER A 190 -27.58 -3.74 -7.67
CA SER A 190 -28.46 -4.04 -8.80
C SER A 190 -29.69 -3.12 -8.92
N THR A 191 -30.03 -2.37 -7.86
CA THR A 191 -31.18 -1.46 -7.85
C THR A 191 -30.80 -0.08 -8.36
N THR A 192 -29.62 0.39 -7.99
CA THR A 192 -29.14 1.74 -8.30
C THR A 192 -28.19 1.78 -9.50
N GLY A 193 -27.59 0.65 -9.87
CA GLY A 193 -26.54 0.58 -10.89
C GLY A 193 -25.27 1.31 -10.47
N LYS A 194 -25.04 1.47 -9.15
CA LYS A 194 -23.88 2.12 -8.53
C LYS A 194 -23.04 1.10 -7.79
N LEU A 195 -21.86 1.52 -7.31
CA LEU A 195 -21.10 0.68 -6.37
C LEU A 195 -21.93 0.41 -5.11
N SER A 196 -21.89 -0.83 -4.65
CA SER A 196 -22.37 -1.22 -3.32
C SER A 196 -21.37 -0.78 -2.24
N ASP A 197 -21.75 -0.87 -0.97
CA ASP A 197 -20.82 -0.62 0.14
C ASP A 197 -19.56 -1.51 0.06
N ALA A 198 -19.73 -2.77 -0.36
CA ALA A 198 -18.62 -3.68 -0.60
C ALA A 198 -17.71 -3.23 -1.76
N GLY A 199 -18.28 -2.68 -2.84
CA GLY A 199 -17.52 -2.11 -3.95
C GLY A 199 -16.72 -0.89 -3.54
N ILE A 200 -17.31 0.01 -2.75
CA ILE A 200 -16.63 1.18 -2.20
C ILE A 200 -15.50 0.73 -1.27
N GLN A 201 -15.78 -0.22 -0.37
CA GLN A 201 -14.80 -0.73 0.58
C GLN A 201 -13.62 -1.40 -0.13
N ALA A 202 -13.86 -2.33 -1.05
CA ALA A 202 -12.80 -3.02 -1.79
C ALA A 202 -11.90 -2.06 -2.57
N ALA A 203 -12.48 -1.06 -3.23
CA ALA A 203 -11.71 -0.05 -3.97
C ALA A 203 -10.93 0.89 -3.03
N SER A 204 -11.50 1.22 -1.86
CA SER A 204 -10.84 2.07 -0.87
C SER A 204 -9.67 1.35 -0.20
N GLU A 205 -9.84 0.09 0.16
CA GLU A 205 -8.77 -0.76 0.70
C GLU A 205 -7.63 -0.90 -0.29
N PHE A 206 -7.93 -1.11 -1.58
CA PHE A 206 -6.91 -1.14 -2.62
C PHE A 206 -6.14 0.18 -2.74
N MET A 207 -6.83 1.32 -2.77
CA MET A 207 -6.20 2.64 -2.84
C MET A 207 -5.42 3.04 -1.58
N ALA A 208 -5.63 2.33 -0.47
CA ALA A 208 -4.93 2.50 0.80
C ALA A 208 -4.17 1.22 1.22
N ALA A 209 -3.79 0.38 0.25
CA ALA A 209 -3.28 -0.96 0.54
C ALA A 209 -2.08 -0.96 1.50
N PRO A 210 -1.09 -0.05 1.41
CA PRO A 210 0.02 -0.01 2.38
C PRO A 210 -0.40 0.24 3.83
N VAL A 211 -1.53 0.93 4.06
CA VAL A 211 -2.10 1.13 5.40
C VAL A 211 -2.80 -0.14 5.87
N VAL A 212 -3.71 -0.67 5.03
CA VAL A 212 -4.55 -1.83 5.38
C VAL A 212 -3.74 -3.12 5.49
N SER A 213 -2.65 -3.24 4.74
CA SER A 213 -1.74 -4.39 4.77
C SER A 213 -0.79 -4.39 5.97
N GLY A 214 -0.80 -3.33 6.79
CA GLY A 214 0.01 -3.21 7.99
C GLY A 214 1.42 -2.61 7.80
N ALA A 215 1.80 -2.16 6.61
CA ALA A 215 3.18 -1.73 6.33
C ALA A 215 3.61 -0.54 7.22
N TYR A 216 2.75 0.47 7.38
CA TYR A 216 3.00 1.60 8.29
C TYR A 216 3.12 1.16 9.76
N ASN A 217 2.30 0.20 10.18
CA ASN A 217 2.29 -0.23 11.58
C ASN A 217 3.51 -1.10 11.90
N VAL A 218 3.92 -1.99 10.99
CA VAL A 218 5.17 -2.74 11.09
C VAL A 218 6.36 -1.78 11.17
N ALA A 219 6.40 -0.77 10.29
CA ALA A 219 7.45 0.23 10.29
C ALA A 219 7.54 0.96 11.65
N TYR A 220 6.39 1.41 12.18
CA TYR A 220 6.30 2.03 13.49
C TYR A 220 6.70 1.08 14.63
N ASP A 221 6.13 -0.13 14.68
CA ASP A 221 6.32 -1.08 15.77
C ASP A 221 7.77 -1.57 15.84
N ALA A 222 8.38 -1.89 14.69
CA ALA A 222 9.78 -2.27 14.61
C ALA A 222 10.70 -1.13 15.06
N ALA A 223 10.44 0.11 14.61
CA ALA A 223 11.21 1.28 15.03
C ALA A 223 11.06 1.59 16.53
N ALA A 224 9.85 1.42 17.08
CA ALA A 224 9.59 1.58 18.50
C ALA A 224 10.33 0.53 19.34
N GLU A 225 10.39 -0.71 18.87
CA GLU A 225 11.13 -1.81 19.49
C GLU A 225 12.65 -1.57 19.45
N VAL A 226 13.20 -1.20 18.30
CA VAL A 226 14.63 -0.85 18.14
C VAL A 226 14.99 0.32 19.05
N SER A 227 14.22 1.41 19.02
CA SER A 227 14.45 2.59 19.87
C SER A 227 14.39 2.23 21.36
N ARG A 228 13.43 1.38 21.76
CA ARG A 228 13.32 0.90 23.15
C ARG A 228 14.53 0.07 23.58
N VAL A 229 15.03 -0.82 22.73
CA VAL A 229 16.24 -1.63 22.99
C VAL A 229 17.46 -0.72 23.16
N VAL A 230 17.67 0.21 22.22
CA VAL A 230 18.78 1.16 22.23
C VAL A 230 18.73 2.07 23.47
N MET A 231 17.57 2.66 23.78
CA MET A 231 17.41 3.52 24.94
C MET A 231 17.60 2.75 26.26
N ASN A 232 17.05 1.54 26.37
CA ASN A 232 17.25 0.70 27.56
C ASN A 232 18.72 0.35 27.77
N ARG A 233 19.49 0.13 26.71
CA ARG A 233 20.95 -0.05 26.79
C ARG A 233 21.65 1.25 27.20
N ASN A 234 21.23 2.38 26.64
CA ASN A 234 21.81 3.69 26.91
C ASN A 234 21.78 4.01 28.41
N VAL A 235 20.67 3.73 29.10
CA VAL A 235 20.51 4.01 30.54
C VAL A 235 21.18 2.98 31.45
N GLN A 236 21.78 1.91 30.91
CA GLN A 236 22.38 0.82 31.69
C GLN A 236 23.90 0.81 31.63
N SER A 237 24.54 0.61 32.79
CA SER A 237 25.96 0.29 32.96
C SER A 237 27.00 1.27 32.39
N GLU A 238 28.17 1.27 33.01
CA GLU A 238 29.31 2.10 32.65
C GLU A 238 30.43 1.24 32.06
N GLY A 239 31.25 1.85 31.20
CA GLY A 239 32.44 1.24 30.61
C GLY A 239 32.37 1.09 29.10
N MET A 240 33.34 0.38 28.53
CA MET A 240 33.32 -0.05 27.13
C MET A 240 32.68 -1.42 27.04
N GLY A 241 31.85 -1.63 26.01
CA GLY A 241 31.21 -2.92 25.83
C GLY A 241 30.61 -3.13 24.45
N ALA A 242 30.37 -4.40 24.17
CA ALA A 242 29.57 -4.88 23.05
C ALA A 242 28.29 -5.52 23.61
N TRP A 243 27.20 -5.42 22.88
CA TRP A 243 25.92 -6.01 23.27
C TRP A 243 25.12 -6.45 22.06
N ALA A 244 24.24 -7.40 22.29
CA ALA A 244 23.29 -7.90 21.32
C ALA A 244 21.95 -8.12 22.00
N ASP A 245 20.87 -7.78 21.32
CA ASP A 245 19.50 -8.07 21.71
C ASP A 245 18.80 -8.79 20.56
N VAL A 246 17.99 -9.80 20.87
CA VAL A 246 17.08 -10.42 19.92
C VAL A 246 15.67 -10.35 20.48
N PHE A 247 14.70 -10.09 19.62
CA PHE A 247 13.32 -9.87 20.01
C PHE A 247 12.34 -10.54 19.06
N TYR A 248 11.21 -10.91 19.64
CA TYR A 248 9.98 -11.25 18.95
C TYR A 248 8.87 -10.35 19.50
N ALA A 249 8.05 -9.81 18.62
CA ALA A 249 6.84 -9.05 18.96
C ALA A 249 5.65 -9.59 18.15
N SER A 250 4.52 -9.79 18.81
CA SER A 250 3.24 -10.07 18.17
C SER A 250 2.30 -8.93 18.52
N ASN A 251 1.93 -8.14 17.51
CA ASN A 251 1.17 -6.91 17.69
C ASN A 251 -0.10 -6.98 16.86
N GLU A 252 -1.22 -6.52 17.42
CA GLU A 252 -2.47 -6.40 16.71
C GLU A 252 -3.19 -5.12 17.12
N ALA A 253 -3.99 -4.57 16.21
CA ALA A 253 -5.00 -3.54 16.48
C ALA A 253 -6.10 -3.71 15.44
N LYS A 254 -7.10 -4.54 15.75
CA LYS A 254 -8.07 -5.08 14.77
C LYS A 254 -9.13 -4.07 14.31
N LYS A 255 -9.20 -2.91 14.95
CA LYS A 255 -10.20 -1.86 14.68
C LYS A 255 -9.57 -0.47 14.51
N LEU A 256 -8.28 -0.44 14.20
CA LEU A 256 -7.51 0.81 14.10
C LEU A 256 -8.04 1.72 12.98
N TYR A 257 -8.59 1.14 11.91
CA TYR A 257 -9.13 1.84 10.75
C TYR A 257 -10.66 1.80 10.74
N GLY A 258 -11.29 1.90 11.92
CA GLY A 258 -12.73 1.72 12.09
C GLY A 258 -13.08 0.26 12.41
N ASP A 259 -13.74 -0.46 11.50
CA ASP A 259 -14.02 -1.89 11.67
C ASP A 259 -12.90 -2.79 11.10
N GLN A 260 -11.78 -2.19 10.69
CA GLN A 260 -10.60 -2.84 10.11
C GLN A 260 -9.34 -2.55 10.92
N GLY A 261 -8.27 -3.30 10.69
CA GLY A 261 -7.01 -3.13 11.38
C GLY A 261 -5.91 -4.05 10.85
N TYR A 262 -4.96 -4.40 11.71
CA TYR A 262 -3.87 -5.30 11.36
C TYR A 262 -3.50 -6.25 12.50
N SER A 263 -2.83 -7.35 12.14
CA SER A 263 -2.02 -8.17 13.02
C SER A 263 -0.63 -8.36 12.41
N ALA A 264 0.41 -8.47 13.23
CA ALA A 264 1.79 -8.58 12.77
C ALA A 264 2.66 -9.38 13.74
N ASP A 265 3.53 -10.20 13.19
CA ASP A 265 4.60 -10.90 13.89
C ASP A 265 5.97 -10.37 13.44
N ILE A 266 6.69 -9.72 14.35
CA ILE A 266 7.97 -9.04 14.08
C ILE A 266 9.10 -9.80 14.78
N TYR A 267 10.15 -10.09 14.03
CA TYR A 267 11.38 -10.71 14.52
C TYR A 267 12.55 -9.78 14.23
N GLY A 268 13.39 -9.53 15.22
CA GLY A 268 14.54 -8.64 15.00
C GLY A 268 15.68 -8.87 15.95
N GLY A 269 16.82 -8.29 15.58
CA GLY A 269 18.03 -8.24 16.38
C GLY A 269 18.69 -6.87 16.30
N VAL A 270 19.29 -6.46 17.40
CA VAL A 270 20.08 -5.23 17.50
C VAL A 270 21.45 -5.59 18.04
N PHE A 271 22.50 -5.13 17.37
CA PHE A 271 23.88 -5.32 17.81
C PHE A 271 24.57 -3.97 17.94
N GLY A 272 25.24 -3.73 19.05
CA GLY A 272 25.85 -2.43 19.31
C GLY A 272 27.11 -2.45 20.14
N PHE A 273 27.76 -1.30 20.14
CA PHE A 273 28.92 -1.00 20.95
C PHE A 273 28.76 0.36 21.61
N ASP A 274 29.18 0.46 22.87
CA ASP A 274 29.24 1.72 23.59
C ASP A 274 30.54 1.91 24.36
N THR A 275 30.85 3.16 24.63
CA THR A 275 31.90 3.60 25.53
C THR A 275 31.38 4.68 26.46
N THR A 276 31.84 4.66 27.71
CA THR A 276 31.62 5.74 28.66
C THR A 276 32.94 6.48 28.88
N PHE A 277 32.97 7.76 28.54
CA PHE A 277 34.13 8.63 28.69
C PHE A 277 34.36 8.99 30.16
N SER A 278 35.58 9.45 30.49
CA SER A 278 35.95 9.86 31.86
C SER A 278 35.10 11.00 32.42
N CYS A 279 34.44 11.78 31.56
CA CYS A 279 33.49 12.82 31.95
C CYS A 279 32.08 12.28 32.27
N GLY A 280 31.89 10.96 32.26
CA GLY A 280 30.62 10.26 32.52
C GLY A 280 29.66 10.20 31.32
N ALA A 281 30.04 10.80 30.18
CA ALA A 281 29.22 10.75 28.97
C ALA A 281 29.35 9.39 28.29
N LYS A 282 28.24 8.79 27.87
CA LYS A 282 28.17 7.60 27.04
C LYS A 282 28.03 8.00 25.57
N LEU A 283 28.66 7.23 24.69
CA LEU A 283 28.42 7.25 23.25
C LEU A 283 28.39 5.82 22.75
N GLY A 284 27.41 5.49 21.92
CA GLY A 284 27.33 4.19 21.27
C GLY A 284 26.65 4.25 19.91
N ALA A 285 26.83 3.15 19.19
CA ALA A 285 26.23 2.91 17.89
C ALA A 285 25.70 1.48 17.83
N ALA A 286 24.61 1.28 17.10
CA ALA A 286 24.03 -0.03 16.89
C ALA A 286 23.55 -0.20 15.44
N VAL A 287 23.45 -1.46 15.02
CA VAL A 287 22.80 -1.88 13.79
C VAL A 287 21.63 -2.79 14.13
N SER A 288 20.52 -2.65 13.40
CA SER A 288 19.35 -3.49 13.53
C SER A 288 19.08 -4.25 12.23
N ILE A 289 18.52 -5.45 12.36
CA ILE A 289 18.02 -6.25 11.25
C ILE A 289 16.81 -7.04 11.73
N GLY A 290 15.82 -7.24 10.87
CA GLY A 290 14.68 -8.10 11.18
C GLY A 290 13.76 -8.29 10.00
N GLN A 291 12.67 -8.99 10.27
CA GLN A 291 11.61 -9.31 9.34
C GLN A 291 10.27 -9.25 10.06
N SER A 292 9.19 -9.08 9.31
CA SER A 292 7.82 -9.09 9.81
C SER A 292 6.88 -9.71 8.80
N ASP A 293 5.87 -10.41 9.30
CA ASP A 293 4.71 -10.83 8.52
C ASP A 293 3.50 -10.09 9.10
N ALA A 294 2.72 -9.40 8.26
CA ALA A 294 1.53 -8.66 8.68
C ALA A 294 0.32 -9.00 7.82
N ASP A 295 -0.86 -9.04 8.44
CA ASP A 295 -2.13 -9.36 7.81
C ASP A 295 -3.18 -8.27 8.12
N SER A 296 -4.00 -7.96 7.12
CA SER A 296 -5.18 -7.11 7.29
C SER A 296 -6.24 -7.81 8.13
N GLU A 297 -6.86 -7.10 9.06
CA GLU A 297 -7.95 -7.60 9.91
C GLU A 297 -9.25 -6.86 9.59
N GLY A 298 -10.36 -7.57 9.47
CA GLY A 298 -11.69 -6.97 9.22
C GLY A 298 -11.90 -6.39 7.80
N SER A 299 -10.90 -6.46 6.92
CA SER A 299 -10.97 -5.97 5.54
C SER A 299 -11.81 -6.85 4.62
N PHE A 300 -12.39 -6.24 3.58
CA PHE A 300 -13.11 -6.95 2.52
C PHE A 300 -12.14 -7.74 1.64
N SER A 301 -11.04 -7.10 1.24
CA SER A 301 -9.93 -7.71 0.52
C SER A 301 -8.84 -8.09 1.51
N GLN A 302 -8.42 -9.35 1.51
CA GLN A 302 -7.31 -9.78 2.35
C GLN A 302 -6.01 -9.29 1.73
N PHE A 303 -5.36 -8.37 2.44
CA PHE A 303 -4.00 -7.94 2.15
C PHE A 303 -3.06 -8.47 3.21
N SER A 304 -1.85 -8.83 2.79
CA SER A 304 -0.75 -9.17 3.70
C SER A 304 0.51 -8.45 3.24
N THR A 305 1.46 -8.27 4.15
CA THR A 305 2.77 -7.70 3.85
C THR A 305 3.85 -8.55 4.49
N ASP A 306 4.79 -9.02 3.67
CA ASP A 306 6.05 -9.56 4.16
C ASP A 306 7.08 -8.42 4.12
N THR A 307 7.70 -8.10 5.25
CA THR A 307 8.60 -6.95 5.39
C THR A 307 9.97 -7.41 5.85
N ASP A 308 11.03 -6.98 5.17
CA ASP A 308 12.41 -7.06 5.67
C ASP A 308 12.86 -5.66 6.11
N PHE A 309 13.62 -5.55 7.21
CA PHE A 309 14.14 -4.25 7.65
C PHE A 309 15.58 -4.30 8.16
N TYR A 310 16.26 -3.17 8.02
CA TYR A 310 17.59 -2.94 8.58
C TYR A 310 17.74 -1.49 9.02
N GLY A 311 18.62 -1.23 9.96
CA GLY A 311 18.78 0.14 10.46
C GLY A 311 20.08 0.40 11.20
N ILE A 312 20.27 1.69 11.47
CA ILE A 312 21.39 2.22 12.23
C ILE A 312 20.87 3.10 13.36
N SER A 313 21.52 3.01 14.52
CA SER A 313 21.20 3.85 15.67
C SER A 313 22.46 4.48 16.26
N LEU A 314 22.35 5.71 16.73
CA LEU A 314 23.37 6.39 17.52
C LEU A 314 22.75 6.86 18.82
N TYR A 315 23.45 6.63 19.93
CA TYR A 315 22.92 6.99 21.25
C TYR A 315 24.00 7.58 22.14
N THR A 316 23.57 8.49 23.01
CA THR A 316 24.42 9.16 23.99
C THR A 316 23.64 9.44 25.25
N GLY A 317 24.32 9.60 26.37
CA GLY A 317 23.66 10.02 27.59
C GLY A 317 24.64 10.28 28.72
N LYS A 318 24.16 10.92 29.77
CA LYS A 318 24.98 11.29 30.93
C LYS A 318 24.11 11.62 32.14
N ASN A 319 24.65 11.41 33.33
CA ASN A 319 24.11 11.98 34.56
C ASN A 319 24.19 13.52 34.59
N VAL A 320 23.13 14.16 35.09
CA VAL A 320 23.05 15.62 35.25
C VAL A 320 23.83 16.03 36.49
N GLY A 321 25.07 16.49 36.31
CA GLY A 321 25.96 16.81 37.42
C GLY A 321 26.20 15.59 38.33
N ASP A 322 26.28 15.81 39.64
CA ASP A 322 26.43 14.75 40.65
C ASP A 322 25.06 14.28 41.18
N THR A 323 24.04 14.25 40.32
CA THR A 323 22.68 13.81 40.69
C THR A 323 22.38 12.40 40.20
N SER A 324 21.34 11.77 40.76
CA SER A 324 20.84 10.48 40.30
C SER A 324 19.91 10.57 39.08
N LEU A 325 19.98 11.65 38.31
CA LEU A 325 19.21 11.89 37.10
C LEU A 325 20.09 11.61 35.87
N TYR A 326 19.76 10.57 35.12
CA TYR A 326 20.37 10.26 33.83
C TYR A 326 19.52 10.86 32.71
N VAL A 327 20.16 11.46 31.71
CA VAL A 327 19.50 11.89 30.48
C VAL A 327 20.16 11.18 29.31
N GLY A 328 19.35 10.44 28.55
CA GLY A 328 19.71 9.74 27.33
C GLY A 328 19.05 10.35 26.11
N ALA A 329 19.73 10.22 24.97
CA ALA A 329 19.23 10.54 23.66
C ALA A 329 19.61 9.41 22.69
N ASP A 330 18.75 9.11 21.74
CA ASP A 330 19.10 8.31 20.57
C ASP A 330 18.46 8.83 19.29
N LEU A 331 19.08 8.48 18.17
CA LEU A 331 18.54 8.64 16.84
C LEU A 331 18.62 7.30 16.12
N SER A 332 17.59 6.95 15.34
CA SER A 332 17.60 5.75 14.52
C SER A 332 17.09 6.06 13.11
N TYR A 333 17.64 5.35 12.13
CA TYR A 333 17.14 5.33 10.75
C TYR A 333 17.00 3.88 10.32
N LEU A 334 15.80 3.50 9.90
CA LEU A 334 15.47 2.15 9.44
C LEU A 334 14.93 2.22 8.02
N TRP A 335 15.32 1.25 7.21
CA TRP A 335 14.79 0.99 5.87
C TRP A 335 13.97 -0.29 5.90
N PHE A 336 12.89 -0.31 5.12
CA PHE A 336 11.91 -1.39 5.04
C PHE A 336 11.67 -1.74 3.58
N ASP A 337 11.80 -3.02 3.25
CA ASP A 337 11.41 -3.57 1.95
C ASP A 337 10.10 -4.33 2.16
N ASN A 338 8.98 -3.85 1.62
CA ASN A 338 7.65 -4.45 1.82
C ASN A 338 7.18 -5.17 0.55
N ASP A 339 6.76 -6.44 0.67
CA ASP A 339 6.11 -7.23 -0.38
C ASP A 339 4.61 -7.34 -0.06
N ILE A 340 3.83 -6.38 -0.56
CA ILE A 340 2.38 -6.32 -0.33
C ILE A 340 1.71 -7.29 -1.29
N LYS A 341 0.88 -8.17 -0.74
CA LYS A 341 0.14 -9.19 -1.48
C LYS A 341 -1.35 -9.00 -1.28
N GLY A 342 -2.11 -9.13 -2.37
CA GLY A 342 -3.55 -8.95 -2.33
C GLY A 342 -4.24 -9.44 -3.59
N THR A 343 -5.50 -9.82 -3.47
CA THR A 343 -6.36 -10.08 -4.63
C THR A 343 -7.68 -9.36 -4.45
N VAL A 344 -7.98 -8.45 -5.37
CA VAL A 344 -9.15 -7.58 -5.31
C VAL A 344 -9.99 -7.81 -6.57
N ALA A 345 -11.26 -8.17 -6.39
CA ALA A 345 -12.18 -8.49 -7.49
C ALA A 345 -11.60 -9.51 -8.50
N GLY A 346 -10.76 -10.44 -8.05
CA GLY A 346 -10.10 -11.44 -8.90
C GLY A 346 -8.83 -10.98 -9.60
N VAL A 347 -8.45 -9.70 -9.46
CA VAL A 347 -7.19 -9.14 -9.96
C VAL A 347 -6.12 -9.29 -8.87
N LYS A 348 -4.97 -9.85 -9.25
CA LYS A 348 -3.83 -9.97 -8.35
C LYS A 348 -3.10 -8.63 -8.28
N ALA A 349 -3.09 -8.03 -7.09
CA ALA A 349 -2.63 -6.66 -6.83
C ALA A 349 -1.37 -6.65 -5.94
N ASP A 350 -0.41 -7.51 -6.27
CA ASP A 350 0.86 -7.55 -5.55
C ASP A 350 1.76 -6.40 -6.00
N ASP A 351 2.46 -5.76 -5.06
CA ASP A 351 3.49 -4.78 -5.35
C ASP A 351 4.58 -4.77 -4.28
N LYS A 352 5.75 -4.22 -4.64
CA LYS A 352 6.83 -3.96 -3.70
C LYS A 352 6.92 -2.48 -3.40
N VAL A 353 6.93 -2.16 -2.12
CA VAL A 353 6.95 -0.78 -1.65
C VAL A 353 8.06 -0.61 -0.62
N ASP A 354 8.95 0.34 -0.88
CA ASP A 354 10.02 0.68 0.05
C ASP A 354 9.47 1.62 1.14
N GLY A 355 10.07 1.60 2.32
CA GLY A 355 9.69 2.48 3.43
C GLY A 355 10.89 2.89 4.27
N GLU A 356 10.79 4.05 4.91
CA GLU A 356 11.85 4.60 5.75
C GLU A 356 11.27 5.15 7.04
N VAL A 357 11.97 4.90 8.15
CA VAL A 357 11.60 5.43 9.47
C VAL A 357 12.77 6.14 10.11
N PHE A 358 12.55 7.39 10.50
CA PHE A 358 13.48 8.17 11.29
C PHE A 358 12.92 8.40 12.69
N THR A 359 13.71 8.10 13.73
CA THR A 359 13.35 8.35 15.12
C THR A 359 14.36 9.23 15.84
N VAL A 360 13.86 10.06 16.75
CA VAL A 360 14.66 10.79 17.75
C VAL A 360 13.98 10.65 19.10
N ASP A 361 14.70 10.15 20.09
CA ASP A 361 14.19 9.91 21.44
C ASP A 361 15.06 10.65 22.47
N LEU A 362 14.41 11.32 23.42
CA LEU A 362 15.02 11.90 24.61
C LEU A 362 14.33 11.32 25.83
N ARG A 363 15.10 10.75 26.76
CA ARG A 363 14.57 10.14 27.99
C ARG A 363 15.37 10.58 29.21
N ALA A 364 14.65 10.87 30.28
CA ALA A 364 15.21 11.16 31.59
C ALA A 364 14.81 10.06 32.58
N ASP A 365 15.79 9.49 33.28
CA ASP A 365 15.62 8.43 34.29
C ASP A 365 16.13 8.94 35.64
N TRP A 366 15.25 9.01 36.64
CA TRP A 366 15.59 9.51 37.96
C TRP A 366 15.60 8.37 38.98
N THR A 367 16.73 8.06 39.59
CA THR A 367 16.74 7.09 40.71
C THR A 367 16.17 7.74 41.97
N ALA A 368 14.85 7.69 42.12
CA ALA A 368 14.12 8.31 43.23
C ALA A 368 14.32 7.56 44.57
N TYR A 369 14.57 6.25 44.49
CA TYR A 369 14.90 5.42 45.65
C TYR A 369 15.99 4.41 45.27
N ALA A 370 16.98 4.25 46.15
CA ALA A 370 18.04 3.24 46.04
C ALA A 370 18.15 2.46 47.35
N GLY A 371 18.04 1.14 47.28
CA GLY A 371 18.03 0.25 48.44
C GLY A 371 18.07 -1.22 48.03
N ALA A 372 17.31 -2.09 48.72
CA ALA A 372 17.14 -3.49 48.29
C ALA A 372 16.48 -3.59 46.90
N PHE A 373 15.71 -2.57 46.54
CA PHE A 373 15.19 -2.31 45.20
C PHE A 373 15.47 -0.86 44.84
N ASN A 374 15.67 -0.59 43.56
CA ASN A 374 15.72 0.74 42.98
C ASN A 374 14.37 1.08 42.36
N VAL A 375 13.90 2.30 42.59
CA VAL A 375 12.70 2.85 41.93
C VAL A 375 13.15 3.99 41.04
N VAL A 376 12.93 3.84 39.74
CA VAL A 376 13.41 4.73 38.70
C VAL A 376 12.22 5.20 37.87
N PRO A 377 11.57 6.31 38.23
CA PRO A 377 10.65 6.99 37.32
C PRO A 377 11.40 7.49 36.09
N HIS A 378 10.74 7.41 34.94
CA HIS A 378 11.26 7.91 33.67
C HIS A 378 10.20 8.66 32.89
N ALA A 379 10.65 9.63 32.12
CA ALA A 379 9.83 10.40 31.20
C ALA A 379 10.65 10.74 29.96
N GLY A 380 10.02 10.69 28.79
CA GLY A 380 10.68 10.98 27.54
C GLY A 380 9.77 11.64 26.51
N VAL A 381 10.39 12.02 25.40
CA VAL A 381 9.74 12.53 24.20
C VAL A 381 10.38 11.78 23.03
N ARG A 382 9.55 11.17 22.19
CA ARG A 382 10.00 10.55 20.95
C ARG A 382 9.29 11.19 19.77
N TYR A 383 10.05 11.48 18.73
CA TYR A 383 9.54 11.82 17.41
C TYR A 383 9.83 10.67 16.46
N THR A 384 8.84 10.30 15.66
CA THR A 384 8.94 9.25 14.65
C THR A 384 8.34 9.78 13.35
N SER A 385 9.13 9.74 12.29
CA SER A 385 8.72 10.05 10.91
C SER A 385 8.73 8.77 10.10
N ILE A 386 7.65 8.49 9.38
CA ILE A 386 7.49 7.29 8.56
C ILE A 386 7.13 7.75 7.16
N ASP A 387 7.87 7.27 6.18
CA ASP A 387 7.61 7.45 4.75
C ASP A 387 7.50 6.07 4.10
N VAL A 388 6.55 5.91 3.18
CA VAL A 388 6.30 4.68 2.44
C VAL A 388 6.02 5.07 1.01
N ASP A 389 6.75 4.45 0.08
CA ASP A 389 6.68 4.76 -1.34
C ASP A 389 5.28 4.51 -1.93
N ALA A 390 5.06 5.03 -3.14
CA ALA A 390 3.78 4.88 -3.84
C ALA A 390 3.48 3.40 -4.17
N PHE A 391 2.23 2.98 -3.98
CA PHE A 391 1.75 1.64 -4.34
C PHE A 391 1.03 1.72 -5.68
N HIS A 392 1.51 1.00 -6.70
CA HIS A 392 1.02 1.15 -8.07
C HIS A 392 0.97 2.60 -8.56
N GLY A 393 1.94 3.44 -8.15
CA GLY A 393 1.99 4.86 -8.48
C GLY A 393 0.89 5.72 -7.85
N LEU A 394 0.18 5.20 -6.84
CA LEU A 394 -0.70 5.96 -5.96
C LEU A 394 0.14 6.44 -4.77
N ASP A 395 0.31 7.75 -4.66
CA ASP A 395 1.10 8.36 -3.58
C ASP A 395 0.47 8.05 -2.22
N ASN A 396 1.31 7.67 -1.26
CA ASN A 396 0.93 7.48 0.13
C ASN A 396 1.45 8.64 0.99
N GLY A 397 0.74 8.97 2.07
CA GLY A 397 1.13 10.06 2.96
C GLY A 397 2.25 9.67 3.93
N SER A 398 3.05 10.63 4.38
CA SER A 398 3.99 10.40 5.48
C SER A 398 3.31 10.54 6.85
N VAL A 399 3.77 9.81 7.86
CA VAL A 399 3.32 9.98 9.27
C VAL A 399 4.38 10.71 10.07
N ASN A 400 3.95 11.61 10.96
CA ASN A 400 4.84 12.37 11.84
C ASN A 400 4.28 12.42 13.26
N VAL A 401 4.62 11.40 14.05
CA VAL A 401 4.07 11.24 15.39
C VAL A 401 5.04 11.73 16.46
N VAL A 402 4.49 12.34 17.51
CA VAL A 402 5.20 12.65 18.75
C VAL A 402 4.57 11.84 19.88
N GLU A 403 5.40 11.09 20.58
CA GLU A 403 5.05 10.28 21.73
C GLU A 403 5.66 10.87 23.01
N LEU A 404 4.98 10.72 24.14
CA LEU A 404 5.48 11.16 25.45
C LEU A 404 5.57 9.99 26.44
N PRO A 405 6.51 9.03 26.28
CA PRO A 405 6.63 7.89 27.18
C PRO A 405 6.83 8.33 28.63
N VAL A 406 5.97 7.88 29.54
CA VAL A 406 6.11 8.12 30.99
C VAL A 406 5.90 6.82 31.75
N GLY A 407 6.81 6.51 32.66
CA GLY A 407 6.75 5.24 33.37
C GLY A 407 7.60 5.19 34.62
N VAL A 408 7.67 3.99 35.17
CA VAL A 408 8.50 3.67 36.33
C VAL A 408 9.04 2.26 36.23
N LYS A 409 10.36 2.13 36.39
CA LYS A 409 11.05 0.86 36.52
C LYS A 409 11.38 0.57 37.97
N VAL A 410 11.10 -0.64 38.44
CA VAL A 410 11.53 -1.16 39.73
C VAL A 410 12.45 -2.34 39.49
N ALA A 411 13.66 -2.31 40.05
CA ALA A 411 14.65 -3.37 39.89
C ALA A 411 15.28 -3.74 41.23
N GLY A 412 15.41 -5.04 41.50
CA GLY A 412 16.15 -5.56 42.66
C GLY A 412 17.53 -6.05 42.26
N THR A 413 18.46 -6.19 43.20
CA THR A 413 19.72 -6.90 42.94
C THR A 413 19.98 -7.89 44.05
N PHE A 414 20.21 -9.14 43.70
CA PHE A 414 20.56 -10.19 44.65
C PHE A 414 21.75 -11.02 44.18
N GLU A 415 22.52 -11.52 45.14
CA GLU A 415 23.74 -12.31 44.89
C GLU A 415 23.50 -13.76 45.32
N PRO A 416 22.92 -14.61 44.44
CA PRO A 416 22.52 -15.97 44.81
C PRO A 416 23.72 -16.89 45.04
N ALA A 417 24.88 -16.56 44.46
CA ALA A 417 26.14 -17.26 44.62
C ALA A 417 27.30 -16.30 44.35
N ALA A 418 28.49 -16.64 44.86
CA ALA A 418 29.68 -15.81 44.69
C ALA A 418 29.97 -15.53 43.19
N GLY A 419 30.09 -14.25 42.86
CA GLY A 419 30.39 -13.77 41.50
C GLY A 419 29.16 -13.57 40.60
N TRP A 420 27.98 -14.02 41.01
CA TRP A 420 26.73 -13.80 40.27
C TRP A 420 25.90 -12.68 40.89
N LYS A 421 25.38 -11.78 40.06
CA LYS A 421 24.32 -10.84 40.41
C LYS A 421 23.11 -11.12 39.56
N LEU A 422 21.93 -11.17 40.17
CA LEU A 422 20.67 -11.37 39.47
C LEU A 422 19.77 -10.15 39.73
N VAL A 423 19.25 -9.58 38.65
CA VAL A 423 18.55 -8.29 38.63
C VAL A 423 17.15 -8.48 38.05
N PRO A 424 16.16 -8.90 38.86
CA PRO A 424 14.78 -8.92 38.44
C PRO A 424 14.26 -7.49 38.34
N SER A 425 13.41 -7.23 37.35
CA SER A 425 12.81 -5.91 37.16
C SER A 425 11.38 -5.99 36.63
N VAL A 426 10.63 -4.93 36.90
CA VAL A 426 9.34 -4.64 36.28
C VAL A 426 9.33 -3.18 35.86
N ASP A 427 8.84 -2.90 34.67
CA ASP A 427 8.70 -1.57 34.10
C ASP A 427 7.26 -1.40 33.63
N PHE A 428 6.61 -0.34 34.07
CA PHE A 428 5.32 0.09 33.55
C PHE A 428 5.47 1.45 32.88
N THR A 429 5.05 1.53 31.61
CA THR A 429 5.17 2.74 30.80
C THR A 429 3.87 3.00 30.03
N VAL A 430 3.39 4.23 30.06
CA VAL A 430 2.30 4.73 29.20
C VAL A 430 2.92 5.57 28.10
N VAL A 431 2.48 5.36 26.87
CA VAL A 431 2.98 6.04 25.67
C VAL A 431 1.81 6.74 24.99
N PRO A 432 1.41 7.93 25.47
CA PRO A 432 0.44 8.76 24.77
C PRO A 432 1.08 9.40 23.54
N GLN A 433 0.30 9.52 22.48
CA GLN A 433 0.68 10.22 21.25
C GLN A 433 -0.07 11.56 21.18
N VAL A 434 0.67 12.62 20.88
CA VAL A 434 0.18 14.02 20.90
C VAL A 434 0.34 14.73 19.56
N GLY A 435 0.97 14.09 18.58
CA GLY A 435 1.20 14.60 17.23
C GLY A 435 0.20 14.07 16.21
N ASP A 436 0.54 14.23 14.93
CA ASP A 436 -0.21 13.69 13.81
C ASP A 436 -0.02 12.18 13.72
N LYS A 437 -1.13 11.45 13.66
CA LYS A 437 -1.17 9.98 13.60
C LYS A 437 -1.73 9.49 12.26
N GLU A 438 -2.11 10.43 11.41
CA GLU A 438 -2.85 10.16 10.20
C GLU A 438 -1.90 9.92 9.04
N VAL A 439 -2.21 8.92 8.22
CA VAL A 439 -1.70 8.81 6.85
C VAL A 439 -2.73 9.44 5.93
N SER A 440 -2.32 10.45 5.17
CA SER A 440 -3.17 11.00 4.11
C SER A 440 -3.14 10.06 2.91
N THR A 441 -4.21 9.27 2.74
CA THR A 441 -4.39 8.37 1.59
C THR A 441 -5.20 9.05 0.50
N LEU A 442 -5.26 8.43 -0.69
CA LEU A 442 -6.07 8.93 -1.78
C LEU A 442 -7.57 9.00 -1.43
N VAL A 443 -8.04 8.17 -0.49
CA VAL A 443 -9.44 8.07 -0.05
C VAL A 443 -9.73 8.78 1.27
N GLY A 444 -8.75 9.45 1.87
CA GLY A 444 -8.89 10.22 3.09
C GLY A 444 -7.81 9.92 4.13
N ASP A 445 -7.88 10.62 5.25
CA ASP A 445 -6.92 10.49 6.33
C ASP A 445 -7.28 9.29 7.23
N VAL A 446 -6.28 8.47 7.59
CA VAL A 446 -6.44 7.25 8.38
C VAL A 446 -5.46 7.24 9.55
N ASP A 447 -5.96 7.09 10.77
CA ASP A 447 -5.13 6.89 11.96
C ASP A 447 -4.40 5.54 11.88
N VAL A 448 -3.06 5.54 11.95
CA VAL A 448 -2.25 4.30 11.90
C VAL A 448 -1.52 3.98 13.19
N ILE A 449 -1.69 4.82 14.21
CA ILE A 449 -1.01 4.67 15.49
C ILE A 449 -1.97 4.97 16.63
N ASP A 450 -1.92 4.17 17.70
CA ASP A 450 -2.70 4.41 18.90
C ASP A 450 -1.84 4.35 20.18
N ASN A 451 -2.35 4.95 21.25
CA ASN A 451 -1.74 5.01 22.57
C ASN A 451 -1.48 3.61 23.12
N LEU A 452 -0.36 3.44 23.82
CA LEU A 452 0.06 2.14 24.34
C LEU A 452 0.30 2.19 25.85
N TYR A 453 -0.24 1.20 26.56
CA TYR A 453 0.06 0.92 27.95
C TYR A 453 0.89 -0.35 28.01
N ASN A 454 2.19 -0.24 28.33
CA ASN A 454 3.12 -1.36 28.28
C ASN A 454 3.62 -1.75 29.68
N THR A 455 3.64 -3.06 29.96
CA THR A 455 4.29 -3.64 31.14
C THR A 455 5.36 -4.60 30.68
N THR A 456 6.60 -4.42 31.14
CA THR A 456 7.70 -5.36 30.91
C THR A 456 8.17 -5.95 32.22
N VAL A 457 8.30 -7.28 32.27
CA VAL A 457 8.97 -8.00 33.36
C VAL A 457 10.25 -8.60 32.83
N GLY A 458 11.32 -8.55 33.62
CA GLY A 458 12.62 -9.01 33.15
C GLY A 458 13.53 -9.51 34.25
N VAL A 459 14.57 -10.22 33.86
CA VAL A 459 15.63 -10.67 34.76
C VAL A 459 16.96 -10.65 34.03
N GLU A 460 17.99 -10.02 34.63
CA GLU A 460 19.35 -10.00 34.11
C GLU A 460 20.31 -10.69 35.08
N ALA A 461 21.08 -11.66 34.58
CA ALA A 461 22.16 -12.33 35.29
C ALA A 461 23.51 -11.76 34.84
N VAL A 462 24.30 -11.27 35.80
CA VAL A 462 25.63 -10.69 35.58
C VAL A 462 26.69 -11.56 36.24
N TYR A 463 27.73 -11.91 35.49
CA TYR A 463 28.90 -12.62 35.98
C TYR A 463 30.19 -12.01 35.44
N GLY A 464 30.93 -11.31 36.30
CA GLY A 464 32.11 -10.57 35.89
C GLY A 464 31.78 -9.54 34.82
N GLN A 465 32.32 -9.74 33.62
CA GLN A 465 32.13 -8.86 32.46
C GLN A 465 30.93 -9.21 31.57
N TYR A 466 30.26 -10.33 31.86
CA TYR A 466 29.14 -10.82 31.07
C TYR A 466 27.81 -10.47 31.74
N ALA A 467 26.83 -10.07 30.94
CA ALA A 467 25.44 -10.01 31.36
C ALA A 467 24.55 -10.73 30.34
N PHE A 468 23.55 -11.43 30.83
CA PHE A 468 22.52 -12.08 30.03
C PHE A 468 21.17 -11.81 30.65
N GLY A 469 20.19 -11.40 29.86
CA GLY A 469 18.86 -11.09 30.36
C GLY A 469 17.75 -11.59 29.47
N LEU A 470 16.59 -11.76 30.10
CA LEU A 470 15.34 -12.15 29.45
C LEU A 470 14.25 -11.19 29.91
N ASP A 471 13.51 -10.64 28.95
CA ASP A 471 12.35 -9.80 29.20
C ASP A 471 11.11 -10.37 28.50
N ALA A 472 9.95 -10.19 29.13
CA ALA A 472 8.64 -10.39 28.53
C ALA A 472 7.80 -9.14 28.73
N GLY A 473 7.18 -8.64 27.66
CA GLY A 473 6.34 -7.46 27.67
C GLY A 473 4.91 -7.77 27.23
N TYR A 474 3.95 -7.03 27.79
CA TYR A 474 2.58 -7.00 27.33
C TYR A 474 2.08 -5.55 27.30
N GLY A 475 1.59 -5.14 26.14
CA GLY A 475 1.01 -3.85 25.85
C GLY A 475 -0.46 -3.97 25.47
N PHE A 476 -1.26 -2.97 25.84
CA PHE A 476 -2.66 -2.86 25.42
C PHE A 476 -3.02 -1.40 25.12
N GLY A 477 -4.04 -1.18 24.30
CA GLY A 477 -4.51 0.15 23.86
C GLY A 477 -6.01 0.18 23.52
N SER A 478 -6.43 1.17 22.75
CA SER A 478 -7.76 1.22 22.12
C SER A 478 -7.81 0.26 20.93
N ASP A 479 -8.96 0.14 20.27
CA ASP A 479 -9.07 -0.51 18.96
C ASP A 479 -8.59 -1.96 18.90
N ASP A 480 -8.87 -2.67 20.00
CA ASP A 480 -8.44 -4.05 20.27
C ASP A 480 -6.91 -4.22 20.27
N ARG A 481 -6.16 -3.15 20.55
CA ARG A 481 -4.69 -3.18 20.50
C ARG A 481 -4.09 -4.06 21.59
N GLN A 482 -3.25 -5.01 21.17
CA GLN A 482 -2.52 -5.93 22.03
C GLN A 482 -1.13 -6.18 21.46
N ASN A 483 -0.11 -6.04 22.30
CA ASN A 483 1.29 -6.21 21.91
C ASN A 483 1.97 -7.17 22.88
N ALA A 484 2.45 -8.31 22.43
CA ALA A 484 3.22 -9.26 23.23
C ALA A 484 4.67 -9.27 22.75
N THR A 485 5.63 -9.13 23.67
CA THR A 485 7.07 -9.13 23.30
C THR A 485 7.87 -10.08 24.17
N VAL A 486 8.87 -10.73 23.57
CA VAL A 486 9.89 -11.50 24.29
C VAL A 486 11.26 -11.10 23.78
N LYS A 487 12.20 -10.88 24.70
CA LYS A 487 13.55 -10.42 24.37
C LYS A 487 14.61 -11.20 25.12
N ALA A 488 15.74 -11.39 24.46
CA ALA A 488 16.96 -11.91 25.08
C ALA A 488 18.13 -10.97 24.79
N ASN A 489 18.74 -10.47 25.86
CA ASN A 489 19.91 -9.60 25.77
C ASN A 489 21.18 -10.31 26.22
N PHE A 490 22.29 -9.94 25.59
CA PHE A 490 23.63 -10.31 25.99
C PHE A 490 24.54 -9.08 25.93
N SER A 491 25.39 -8.91 26.93
CA SER A 491 26.46 -7.91 26.84
C SER A 491 27.78 -8.37 27.44
N TYR A 492 28.86 -7.85 26.87
CA TYR A 492 30.23 -8.07 27.31
C TYR A 492 30.94 -6.73 27.49
N ARG A 493 31.54 -6.55 28.68
CA ARG A 493 32.29 -5.34 29.06
C ARG A 493 33.79 -5.62 29.06
N PHE A 494 34.62 -4.68 28.61
CA PHE A 494 36.08 -4.86 28.56
C PHE A 494 36.86 -3.66 29.03
#